data_AF-D6QWY3-F1
#
_entry.id   AF-D6QWY3-F1
#
_cell.length_a   1.000
_cell.length_b   1.000
_cell.length_c   1.000
_cell.angle_alpha   90.00
_cell.angle_beta   90.00
_cell.angle_gamma   90.00
#
_symmetry.space_group_name_H-M   'P 1'
#
loop_
_entity.id
_entity.type
_entity.pdbx_description
1 polymer ?
#
loop_
_entity_poly.entity_id
_entity_poly.type
_entity_poly.pdbx_seq_one_letter_code
_entity_poly.pdbx_strand_id
1 'polypeptide(L)' 'PRVRGVAMNPVEHPFGGGNHQHIGKPSTIRRDAPAGRKVGLIAARRTG' A
#
# COMPACT_ATOMS: atom_id res chain seq x y z
N PRO A 1 0.10 -18.65 4.26
CA PRO A 1 0.35 -17.37 5.00
C PRO A 1 0.41 -16.21 4.00
N ARG A 2 0.13 -14.96 4.41
CA ARG A 2 0.29 -13.76 3.56
C ARG A 2 1.28 -12.80 4.22
N VAL A 3 2.32 -12.41 3.49
CA VAL A 3 3.34 -11.46 3.97
C VAL A 3 2.80 -10.04 3.86
N ARG A 4 3.06 -9.20 4.88
CA ARG A 4 2.64 -7.79 4.87
C ARG A 4 3.47 -7.02 3.84
N GLY A 5 2.82 -6.22 3.00
CA GLY A 5 3.50 -5.45 1.95
C GLY A 5 4.51 -4.42 2.44
N VAL A 6 4.42 -3.96 3.69
CA VAL A 6 5.42 -3.06 4.31
C VAL A 6 6.74 -3.79 4.65
N ALA A 7 6.70 -5.12 4.73
CA ALA A 7 7.89 -5.94 4.95
C ALA A 7 8.56 -6.38 3.64
N MET A 8 8.03 -5.97 2.48
CA MET A 8 8.57 -6.31 1.16
C MET A 8 9.52 -5.21 0.66
N ASN A 9 10.25 -5.52 -0.41
CA ASN A 9 11.09 -4.52 -1.08
C ASN A 9 10.23 -3.53 -1.91
N PRO A 10 10.71 -2.30 -2.16
CA PRO A 10 9.97 -1.32 -2.96
C PRO A 10 9.67 -1.77 -4.40
N VAL A 11 10.50 -2.67 -4.94
CA VAL A 11 10.31 -3.26 -6.28
C VAL A 11 9.08 -4.17 -6.37
N GLU A 12 8.71 -4.78 -5.25
CA GLU A 12 7.62 -5.77 -5.19
C GLU A 12 6.31 -5.13 -4.76
N HIS A 13 6.37 -4.15 -3.85
CA HIS A 13 5.19 -3.64 -3.19
C HIS A 13 5.21 -2.10 -3.06
N PRO A 14 4.09 -1.41 -3.35
CA PRO A 14 4.00 0.05 -3.25
C PRO A 14 4.27 0.63 -1.86
N PHE A 15 4.14 -0.18 -0.82
CA PHE A 15 4.41 0.16 0.58
C PHE A 15 5.71 -0.45 1.11
N GLY A 16 6.46 -1.12 0.25
CA GLY A 16 7.72 -1.78 0.62
C GLY A 16 8.89 -0.81 0.70
N GLY A 17 9.93 -1.23 1.42
CA GLY A 17 11.15 -0.46 1.64
C GLY A 17 11.13 0.49 2.82
N GLY A 18 12.15 1.36 2.87
CA GLY A 18 12.44 2.25 3.99
C GLY A 18 13.28 1.58 5.09
N ASN A 19 14.03 2.38 5.84
CA ASN A 19 14.88 1.89 6.94
C ASN A 19 14.07 1.46 8.18
N HIS A 20 12.84 1.98 8.30
CA HIS A 20 11.88 1.57 9.32
C HIS A 20 10.58 1.16 8.62
N GLN A 21 9.86 0.16 9.12
CA GLN A 21 8.62 -0.30 8.49
C GLN A 21 7.52 0.75 8.68
N HIS A 22 7.18 1.45 7.60
CA HIS A 22 6.09 2.41 7.55
C HIS A 22 5.59 2.57 6.11
N ILE A 23 4.34 3.00 5.94
CA ILE A 23 3.73 3.12 4.60
C ILE A 23 4.22 4.38 3.86
N GLY A 24 4.52 5.46 4.58
CA GLY A 24 5.04 6.72 4.03
C GLY A 24 4.05 7.56 3.21
N LYS A 25 2.86 7.03 2.90
CA LYS A 25 1.78 7.70 2.16
C LYS A 25 0.40 7.19 2.62
N PRO A 26 -0.70 7.89 2.28
CA PRO A 26 -2.04 7.39 2.58
C PRO A 26 -2.27 5.99 1.99
N SER A 27 -2.87 5.12 2.79
CA SER A 27 -3.28 3.78 2.33
C SER A 27 -4.61 3.80 1.56
N THR A 28 -5.28 4.97 1.49
CA THR A 28 -6.49 5.19 0.71
C THR A 28 -6.14 5.43 -0.77
N ILE A 29 -6.76 4.65 -1.65
CA ILE A 29 -6.44 4.66 -3.09
C ILE A 29 -7.69 4.91 -3.92
N ARG A 30 -7.58 5.66 -5.01
CA ARG A 30 -8.71 5.89 -5.93
C ARG A 30 -9.11 4.60 -6.67
N ARG A 31 -10.38 4.52 -7.11
CA ARG A 31 -10.91 3.33 -7.80
C ARG A 31 -10.22 3.05 -9.14
N ASP A 32 -9.81 4.11 -9.81
CA ASP A 32 -9.18 4.16 -11.13
C ASP A 32 -7.65 4.01 -11.09
N ALA A 33 -7.04 3.82 -9.90
CA ALA A 33 -5.61 3.57 -9.82
C ALA A 33 -5.19 2.35 -10.67
N PRO A 34 -4.01 2.39 -11.32
CA PRO A 34 -3.54 1.30 -12.17
C PRO A 34 -3.30 0.02 -11.36
N ALA A 35 -3.30 -1.12 -12.06
CA ALA A 35 -2.85 -2.39 -11.49
C ALA A 35 -1.41 -2.23 -10.96
N GLY A 36 -1.14 -2.79 -9.78
CA GLY A 36 0.12 -2.59 -9.06
C GLY A 36 0.12 -1.41 -8.08
N ARG A 37 -0.64 -0.32 -8.32
CA ARG A 37 -0.84 0.76 -7.31
C ARG A 37 -2.09 0.57 -6.47
N LYS A 38 -3.03 -0.24 -6.94
CA LYS A 38 -4.31 -0.53 -6.29
C LYS A 38 -4.13 -1.46 -5.08
N VAL A 39 -3.50 -0.97 -4.03
CA VAL A 39 -3.22 -1.69 -2.78
C VAL A 39 -3.59 -0.83 -1.57
N GLY A 40 -4.23 -1.41 -0.56
CA GLY A 40 -4.75 -0.67 0.60
C GLY A 40 -6.27 -0.51 0.54
N LEU A 41 -6.77 0.63 1.04
CA LEU A 41 -8.20 0.94 1.15
C LEU A 41 -8.71 1.59 -0.15
N ILE A 42 -9.22 0.76 -1.06
CA ILE A 42 -9.63 1.20 -2.40
C ILE A 42 -11.00 1.88 -2.34
N ALA A 43 -11.07 3.13 -2.81
CA ALA A 43 -12.26 3.96 -2.87
C ALA A 43 -13.00 4.10 -1.54
N ALA A 44 -12.25 4.07 -0.42
CA ALA A 44 -12.81 4.24 0.91
C ALA A 44 -13.43 5.63 1.05
N ARG A 45 -14.70 5.67 1.49
CA ARG A 45 -15.44 6.93 1.74
C ARG A 45 -15.20 7.48 3.15
N ARG A 46 -14.87 6.60 4.09
CA ARG A 46 -14.50 6.90 5.48
C ARG A 46 -13.54 5.82 5.97
N THR A 47 -12.64 6.16 6.88
CA THR A 47 -11.70 5.24 7.53
C THR A 47 -11.62 5.61 9.01
N GLY A 48 -11.45 4.62 9.88
CA GLY A 48 -11.33 4.77 11.34
C GLY A 48 -10.86 3.46 11.93
#